data_AF-A0A504YVZ5-F1
#
_entry.id   AF-A0A504YVZ5-F1
#
_cell.length_a   1.000
_cell.length_b   1.000
_cell.length_c   1.000
_cell.angle_alpha   90.00
_cell.angle_beta   90.00
_cell.angle_gamma   90.00
#
_symmetry.space_group_name_H-M   'P 1'
#
loop_
_entity.id
_entity.type
_entity.pdbx_description
1 polymer ?
#
loop_
_entity_poly.entity_id
_entity_poly.type
_entity_poly.pdbx_seq_one_letter_code
_entity_poly.pdbx_strand_id
1 'polypeptide(L)'
;MRKDVFDQFVSVQSKLSEEVPAIYKRYIDRKVRNGRRNGLHLDEDERKKMEALSKEENQLAINFEHALNEECTLLEFSDEELVNSFSVPAPDSLLYHRCVKENRPILKRLMEIRKERSILLGFPTHADFMLDIRMAKSAKNVSEFLQEVAGRLEPLRVREKARLLELKKEEVRCFLIVLIKV
;
A
#
# COMPACT_ATOMS: atom_id res chain seq x y z
N MET A 1 -3.99 -0.92 23.89
CA MET A 1 -4.91 -0.68 25.03
C MET A 1 -5.19 -2.02 25.67
N ARG A 2 -5.12 -2.13 26.99
CA ARG A 2 -5.38 -3.38 27.70
C ARG A 2 -6.89 -3.65 27.79
N LYS A 3 -7.28 -4.91 28.03
CA LYS A 3 -8.69 -5.34 28.06
C LYS A 3 -9.46 -4.74 29.24
N ASP A 4 -8.87 -4.77 30.44
CA ASP A 4 -9.39 -4.12 31.66
C ASP A 4 -9.79 -2.64 31.42
N VAL A 5 -8.92 -1.89 30.75
CA VAL A 5 -9.16 -0.48 30.44
C VAL A 5 -10.26 -0.34 29.38
N PHE A 6 -10.31 -1.23 28.40
CA PHE A 6 -11.35 -1.22 27.37
C PHE A 6 -12.74 -1.46 27.96
N ASP A 7 -12.87 -2.43 28.87
CA ASP A 7 -14.14 -2.76 29.51
C ASP A 7 -14.67 -1.58 30.34
N GLN A 8 -13.76 -0.83 30.98
CA GLN A 8 -14.12 0.43 31.63
C GLN A 8 -14.67 1.46 30.64
N PHE A 9 -14.01 1.68 29.50
CA PHE A 9 -14.52 2.60 28.47
C PHE A 9 -15.89 2.19 27.92
N VAL A 10 -16.12 0.89 27.73
CA VAL A 10 -17.43 0.36 27.30
C VAL A 10 -18.49 0.61 28.39
N SER A 11 -18.14 0.38 29.65
CA SER A 11 -19.05 0.64 30.78
C SER A 11 -19.43 2.12 30.87
N VAL A 12 -18.47 3.04 30.67
CA VAL A 12 -18.70 4.48 30.68
C VAL A 12 -19.57 4.90 29.49
N GLN A 13 -19.34 4.31 28.31
CA GLN A 13 -20.16 4.59 27.12
C GLN A 13 -21.64 4.27 27.35
N SER A 14 -21.94 3.17 28.05
CA SER A 14 -23.33 2.77 28.35
C SER A 14 -24.05 3.67 29.37
N LYS A 15 -23.30 4.37 30.21
CA LYS A 15 -23.82 5.21 31.31
C LYS A 15 -23.79 6.71 31.00
N LEU A 16 -23.40 7.08 29.78
CA LEU A 16 -23.17 8.46 29.42
C LEU A 16 -24.51 9.18 29.17
N SER A 17 -24.78 10.25 29.93
CA SER A 17 -25.98 11.08 29.77
C SER A 17 -25.86 12.08 28.62
N GLU A 18 -27.00 12.66 28.20
CA GLU A 18 -27.03 13.65 27.12
C GLU A 18 -26.31 14.97 27.44
N GLU A 19 -26.16 15.31 28.72
CA GLU A 19 -25.55 16.54 29.23
C GLU A 19 -24.05 16.68 28.92
N VAL A 20 -23.38 15.59 28.55
CA VAL A 20 -21.94 15.60 28.28
C VAL A 20 -21.65 16.32 26.96
N PRO A 21 -20.66 17.24 26.92
CA PRO A 21 -20.27 17.92 25.68
C PRO A 21 -19.88 16.93 24.57
N ALA A 22 -20.25 17.24 23.33
CA ALA A 22 -20.08 16.35 22.17
C ALA A 22 -18.63 15.88 21.94
N ILE A 23 -17.64 16.68 22.36
CA ILE A 23 -16.21 16.35 22.26
C ILE A 23 -15.87 15.11 23.11
N TYR A 24 -16.41 15.01 24.32
CA TYR A 24 -16.15 13.87 25.21
C TYR A 24 -16.85 12.60 24.71
N LYS A 25 -18.08 12.74 24.19
CA LYS A 25 -18.80 11.63 23.51
C LYS A 25 -17.94 11.07 22.37
N ARG A 26 -17.44 11.96 21.49
CA ARG A 26 -16.54 11.59 20.39
C ARG A 26 -15.24 10.93 20.88
N TYR A 27 -14.65 11.41 21.98
CA TYR A 27 -13.43 10.84 22.54
C TYR A 27 -13.67 9.39 23.00
N ILE A 28 -14.74 9.15 23.76
CA ILE A 28 -15.12 7.81 24.24
C ILE A 28 -15.40 6.88 23.06
N ASP A 29 -16.21 7.33 22.09
CA ASP A 29 -16.52 6.55 20.89
C ASP A 29 -15.25 6.17 20.11
N ARG A 30 -14.29 7.10 19.99
CA ARG A 30 -13.01 6.83 19.32
C ARG A 30 -12.18 5.82 20.10
N LYS A 31 -12.15 5.89 21.43
CA LYS A 31 -11.42 4.92 22.27
C LYS A 31 -12.03 3.53 22.17
N VAL A 32 -13.35 3.42 22.27
CA VAL A 32 -14.07 2.15 22.10
C VAL A 32 -13.87 1.60 20.69
N ARG A 33 -14.00 2.42 19.65
CA ARG A 33 -13.76 2.00 18.26
C ARG A 33 -12.34 1.47 18.06
N ASN A 34 -11.33 2.18 18.55
CA ASN A 34 -9.94 1.72 18.48
C ASN A 34 -9.74 0.39 19.25
N GLY A 35 -10.41 0.21 20.39
CA GLY A 35 -10.40 -1.05 21.13
C GLY A 35 -11.01 -2.21 20.35
N ARG A 36 -12.16 -1.98 19.71
CA ARG A 36 -12.81 -2.98 18.84
C ARG A 36 -11.92 -3.36 17.65
N ARG A 37 -11.29 -2.38 17.00
CA ARG A 37 -10.35 -2.59 15.89
C ARG A 37 -9.09 -3.37 16.29
N ASN A 38 -8.72 -3.33 17.57
CA ASN A 38 -7.64 -4.15 18.12
C ASN A 38 -8.11 -5.55 18.54
N GLY A 39 -9.38 -5.90 18.32
CA GLY A 39 -9.94 -7.19 18.71
C GLY A 39 -10.21 -7.33 20.21
N LEU A 40 -10.21 -6.26 21.01
CA LEU A 40 -10.37 -6.38 22.48
C LEU A 40 -11.76 -6.88 22.91
N HIS A 41 -12.76 -6.68 22.05
CA HIS A 41 -14.12 -7.18 22.19
C HIS A 41 -14.28 -8.66 21.84
N LEU A 42 -13.29 -9.27 21.20
CA LEU A 42 -13.33 -10.68 20.78
C LEU A 42 -13.01 -11.61 21.96
N ASP A 43 -13.31 -12.90 21.76
CA ASP A 43 -13.00 -13.93 22.73
C ASP A 43 -11.47 -14.11 22.92
N GLU A 44 -11.06 -14.76 24.00
CA GLU A 44 -9.64 -15.02 24.29
C GLU A 44 -8.94 -15.79 23.15
N ASP A 45 -9.60 -16.79 22.56
CA ASP A 45 -9.00 -17.59 21.49
C ASP A 45 -8.81 -16.78 20.20
N GLU A 46 -9.79 -15.96 19.85
CA GLU A 46 -9.72 -15.05 18.71
C GLU A 46 -8.66 -13.96 18.92
N ARG A 47 -8.50 -13.46 20.15
CA ARG A 47 -7.45 -12.50 20.50
C ARG A 47 -6.06 -13.12 20.38
N LYS A 48 -5.86 -14.37 20.79
CA LYS A 48 -4.59 -15.08 20.59
C LYS A 48 -4.27 -15.27 19.11
N LYS A 49 -5.26 -15.62 18.29
CA LYS A 49 -5.11 -15.68 16.82
C LYS A 49 -4.71 -14.33 16.24
N MET A 50 -5.39 -13.25 16.65
CA MET A 50 -5.06 -11.88 16.25
C MET A 50 -3.64 -11.47 16.63
N GLU A 51 -3.18 -11.84 17.83
CA GLU A 51 -1.83 -11.56 18.29
C GLU A 51 -0.79 -12.34 17.47
N ALA A 52 -1.03 -13.62 17.20
CA ALA A 52 -0.16 -14.44 16.37
C ALA A 52 -0.05 -13.88 14.93
N LEU A 53 -1.19 -13.57 14.31
CA LEU A 53 -1.23 -12.95 12.97
C LEU A 53 -0.51 -11.59 12.96
N SER A 54 -0.67 -10.77 14.01
CA SER A 54 0.01 -9.47 14.08
C SER A 54 1.52 -9.61 14.26
N LYS A 55 2.01 -10.63 14.98
CA LYS A 55 3.44 -10.92 15.11
C LYS A 55 4.02 -11.36 13.77
N GLU A 56 3.32 -12.26 13.07
CA GLU A 56 3.72 -12.73 11.74
C GLU A 56 3.73 -11.58 10.72
N GLU A 57 2.68 -10.74 10.69
CA GLU A 57 2.59 -9.55 9.84
C GLU A 57 3.78 -8.60 10.04
N ASN A 58 4.13 -8.31 11.29
CA ASN A 58 5.26 -7.44 11.62
C ASN A 58 6.59 -8.06 11.17
N GLN A 59 6.80 -9.36 11.40
CA GLN A 59 8.03 -10.03 10.97
C GLN A 59 8.16 -10.03 9.44
N LEU A 60 7.07 -10.31 8.72
CA LEU A 60 7.07 -10.29 7.26
C LEU A 60 7.34 -8.88 6.71
N ALA A 61 6.80 -7.84 7.35
CA ALA A 61 7.08 -6.46 6.96
C ALA A 61 8.57 -6.11 7.14
N ILE A 62 9.17 -6.50 8.26
CA ILE A 62 10.61 -6.33 8.50
C ILE A 62 11.42 -7.07 7.44
N ASN A 63 11.08 -8.34 7.15
CA ASN A 63 11.79 -9.13 6.14
C ASN A 63 11.68 -8.52 4.73
N PHE A 64 10.51 -7.95 4.40
CA PHE A 64 10.29 -7.25 3.13
C PHE A 64 11.19 -6.02 3.00
N GLU A 65 11.26 -5.19 4.04
CA GLU A 65 12.11 -3.99 4.06
C GLU A 65 13.60 -4.38 4.06
N HIS A 66 13.98 -5.40 4.82
CA HIS A 66 15.34 -5.92 4.87
C HIS A 66 15.84 -6.37 3.51
N ALA A 67 15.02 -7.15 2.77
CA ALA A 67 15.37 -7.59 1.42
C ALA A 67 15.66 -6.41 0.48
N LEU A 68 14.88 -5.31 0.58
CA LEU A 68 15.08 -4.11 -0.23
C LEU A 68 16.29 -3.28 0.20
N ASN A 69 16.61 -3.26 1.49
CA ASN A 69 17.71 -2.46 2.04
C ASN A 69 19.07 -3.12 1.84
N GLU A 70 19.13 -4.46 1.83
CA GLU A 70 20.37 -5.21 1.65
C GLU A 70 20.72 -5.50 0.19
N GLU A 71 19.80 -5.24 -0.73
CA GLU A 71 20.05 -5.47 -2.14
C GLU A 71 21.02 -4.42 -2.71
N CYS A 72 22.22 -4.90 -3.03
CA CYS A 72 23.28 -4.14 -3.70
C CYS A 72 23.52 -4.66 -5.11
N THR A 73 22.47 -4.80 -5.93
CA THR A 73 22.63 -5.22 -7.33
C THR A 73 23.40 -4.16 -8.11
N LEU A 74 24.54 -4.56 -8.67
CA LEU A 74 25.40 -3.71 -9.50
C LEU A 74 25.31 -4.17 -10.96
N LEU A 75 25.37 -3.20 -11.87
CA LEU A 75 25.55 -3.44 -13.29
C LEU A 75 26.90 -2.85 -13.69
N GLU A 76 27.71 -3.66 -14.35
CA GLU A 76 28.98 -3.24 -14.91
C GLU A 76 28.73 -2.78 -16.35
N PHE A 77 29.21 -1.58 -16.67
CA PHE A 77 29.13 -0.98 -17.99
C PHE A 77 30.52 -0.52 -18.42
N SER A 78 30.81 -0.64 -19.71
CA SER A 78 31.97 0.00 -20.32
C SER A 78 31.78 1.52 -20.48
N ASP A 79 32.87 2.27 -20.59
CA ASP A 79 32.81 3.72 -20.81
C ASP A 79 32.01 4.09 -22.08
N GLU A 80 32.08 3.25 -23.13
CA GLU A 80 31.31 3.44 -24.36
C GLU A 80 29.80 3.23 -24.16
N GLU A 81 29.40 2.29 -23.31
CA GLU A 81 27.98 2.04 -22.97
C GLU A 81 27.42 3.13 -22.05
N LEU A 82 28.25 3.72 -21.18
CA LEU A 82 27.88 4.85 -20.33
C LEU A 82 27.73 6.15 -21.14
N VAL A 83 28.61 6.39 -22.11
CA VAL A 83 28.55 7.55 -23.00
C VAL A 83 27.39 7.39 -24.00
N ASN A 84 27.16 6.19 -24.53
CA ASN A 84 26.03 5.85 -25.40
C ASN A 84 24.80 5.38 -24.62
N SER A 85 24.44 6.11 -23.55
CA SER A 85 23.24 5.86 -22.72
C SER A 85 21.92 5.76 -23.51
N PHE A 86 21.90 6.16 -24.78
CA PHE A 86 20.75 6.09 -25.69
C PHE A 86 20.67 4.79 -26.54
N SER A 87 21.77 4.03 -26.66
CA SER A 87 21.88 2.87 -27.58
C SER A 87 21.71 1.52 -26.89
N VAL A 88 21.90 1.47 -25.57
CA VAL A 88 21.73 0.23 -24.81
C VAL A 88 20.22 0.00 -24.65
N PRO A 89 19.65 -1.13 -25.13
CA PRO A 89 18.26 -1.46 -24.87
C PRO A 89 18.11 -1.72 -23.37
N ALA A 90 17.77 -0.65 -22.63
CA ALA A 90 17.64 -0.57 -21.18
C ALA A 90 17.58 -1.93 -20.47
N PRO A 91 18.73 -2.51 -20.08
CA PRO A 91 18.77 -3.62 -19.14
C PRO A 91 18.22 -3.16 -17.78
N ASP A 92 18.22 -1.85 -17.55
CA ASP A 92 17.74 -1.11 -16.38
C ASP A 92 16.31 -1.48 -15.94
N SER A 93 15.45 -1.99 -16.83
CA SER A 93 14.13 -2.47 -16.43
C SER A 93 14.21 -3.63 -15.42
N LEU A 94 15.30 -4.41 -15.42
CA LEU A 94 15.56 -5.44 -14.40
C LEU A 94 16.00 -4.83 -13.07
N LEU A 95 16.63 -3.65 -13.08
CA LEU A 95 17.12 -2.96 -11.88
C LEU A 95 16.02 -2.20 -11.13
N TYR A 96 14.92 -1.83 -11.79
CA TYR A 96 13.80 -1.16 -11.12
C TYR A 96 12.77 -2.13 -10.50
N HIS A 97 12.84 -3.42 -10.84
CA HIS A 97 11.98 -4.47 -10.31
C HIS A 97 12.77 -5.40 -9.39
N ARG A 98 13.08 -4.86 -8.22
CA ARG A 98 14.00 -5.44 -7.25
C ARG A 98 13.36 -6.45 -6.31
N CYS A 99 14.18 -7.39 -5.82
CA CYS A 99 13.81 -8.41 -4.84
C CYS A 99 12.53 -9.20 -5.18
N VAL A 100 12.19 -9.37 -6.46
CA VAL A 100 10.90 -9.96 -6.88
C VAL A 100 10.78 -11.41 -6.41
N LYS A 101 11.89 -12.17 -6.38
CA LYS A 101 11.86 -13.58 -5.99
C LYS A 101 11.62 -13.74 -4.49
N GLU A 102 12.24 -12.87 -3.68
CA GLU A 102 12.23 -12.87 -2.23
C GLU A 102 10.93 -12.24 -1.68
N ASN A 103 10.53 -11.10 -2.24
CA ASN A 103 9.40 -10.32 -1.72
C ASN A 103 8.04 -10.79 -2.23
N ARG A 104 7.95 -11.47 -3.38
CA ARG A 104 6.68 -12.02 -3.88
C ARG A 104 6.01 -13.00 -2.90
N PRO A 105 6.68 -14.02 -2.35
CA PRO A 105 6.05 -14.91 -1.37
C PRO A 105 5.69 -14.17 -0.07
N ILE A 106 6.51 -13.19 0.37
CA ILE A 106 6.22 -12.36 1.54
C ILE A 106 4.92 -11.56 1.33
N LEU A 107 4.78 -10.89 0.18
CA LEU A 107 3.57 -10.14 -0.17
C LEU A 107 2.34 -11.05 -0.24
N LYS A 108 2.47 -12.24 -0.84
CA LYS A 108 1.38 -13.20 -0.90
C LYS A 108 0.88 -13.56 0.51
N ARG A 109 1.80 -13.91 1.42
CA ARG A 109 1.45 -14.24 2.81
C ARG A 109 0.89 -13.04 3.55
N LEU A 110 1.43 -11.84 3.34
CA LEU A 110 0.94 -10.60 3.93
C LEU A 110 -0.51 -10.30 3.51
N MET A 111 -0.86 -10.54 2.25
CA MET A 111 -2.23 -10.38 1.74
C MET A 111 -3.20 -11.39 2.38
N GLU A 112 -2.78 -12.64 2.54
CA GLU A 112 -3.56 -13.68 3.22
C GLU A 112 -3.83 -13.31 4.68
N ILE A 113 -2.79 -12.95 5.44
CA ILE A 113 -2.90 -12.51 6.84
C ILE A 113 -3.83 -11.30 6.96
N ARG A 114 -3.67 -10.29 6.09
CA ARG A 114 -4.52 -9.09 6.10
C ARG A 114 -5.98 -9.40 5.83
N LYS A 115 -6.25 -10.37 4.96
CA LYS A 115 -7.60 -10.87 4.68
C LYS A 115 -8.16 -11.60 5.90
N GLU A 116 -7.44 -12.57 6.45
CA GLU A 116 -7.83 -13.32 7.66
C GLU A 116 -8.15 -12.37 8.83
N ARG A 117 -7.26 -11.41 9.08
CA ARG A 117 -7.42 -10.37 10.12
C ARG A 117 -8.66 -9.51 9.91
N SER A 118 -8.95 -9.10 8.67
CA SER A 118 -10.14 -8.31 8.37
C SER A 118 -11.43 -9.08 8.62
N ILE A 119 -11.47 -10.36 8.26
CA ILE A 119 -12.62 -11.25 8.46
C ILE A 119 -12.87 -11.46 9.96
N LEU A 120 -11.82 -11.73 10.74
CA LEU A 120 -11.92 -11.88 12.21
C LEU A 120 -12.48 -10.62 12.90
N LEU A 121 -12.18 -9.43 12.36
CA LEU A 121 -12.69 -8.16 12.89
C LEU A 121 -14.05 -7.77 12.32
N GLY A 122 -14.69 -8.62 11.50
CA GLY A 122 -16.01 -8.39 10.92
C GLY A 122 -16.02 -7.45 9.71
N PHE A 123 -14.88 -7.24 9.05
CA PHE A 123 -14.78 -6.45 7.82
C PHE A 123 -14.71 -7.36 6.58
N PRO A 124 -15.35 -6.99 5.47
CA PRO A 124 -15.36 -7.81 4.25
C PRO A 124 -13.98 -7.86 3.58
N THR A 125 -13.22 -6.77 3.66
CA THR A 125 -11.86 -6.68 3.12
C THR A 125 -10.94 -5.89 4.05
N HIS A 126 -9.63 -6.10 3.91
CA HIS A 126 -8.64 -5.28 4.61
C HIS A 126 -8.74 -3.80 4.22
N ALA A 127 -9.11 -3.48 2.97
CA ALA A 127 -9.31 -2.11 2.54
C ALA A 127 -10.44 -1.44 3.33
N ASP A 128 -11.59 -2.10 3.49
CA ASP A 128 -12.71 -1.56 4.28
C ASP A 128 -12.32 -1.40 5.75
N PHE A 129 -11.57 -2.35 6.31
CA PHE A 129 -10.99 -2.21 7.65
C PHE A 129 -10.10 -0.96 7.77
N MET A 130 -9.25 -0.67 6.78
CA MET A 130 -8.37 0.50 6.82
C MET A 130 -9.10 1.82 6.56
N LEU A 131 -10.19 1.79 5.79
CA LEU A 131 -10.93 2.98 5.35
C LEU A 131 -12.01 3.43 6.34
N ASP A 132 -12.47 2.55 7.23
CA ASP A 132 -13.43 2.86 8.31
C ASP A 132 -13.05 4.13 9.12
N ILE A 133 -11.76 4.30 9.42
CA ILE A 133 -11.25 5.47 10.15
C ILE A 133 -10.88 6.65 9.25
N ARG A 134 -10.82 6.44 7.93
CA ARG A 134 -10.44 7.47 6.95
C ARG A 134 -11.67 8.22 6.45
N MET A 135 -11.43 9.30 5.72
CA MET A 135 -12.51 10.12 5.15
C MET A 135 -13.25 9.40 4.02
N ALA A 136 -12.58 8.53 3.26
CA ALA A 136 -13.18 7.82 2.13
C ALA A 136 -14.21 6.74 2.52
N LYS A 137 -14.20 6.26 3.76
CA LYS A 137 -15.17 5.31 4.37
C LYS A 137 -15.21 3.89 3.83
N SER A 138 -15.10 3.66 2.53
CA SER A 138 -15.25 2.33 1.93
C SER A 138 -14.33 2.14 0.73
N ALA A 139 -14.01 0.88 0.41
CA ALA A 139 -13.22 0.54 -0.77
C ALA A 139 -13.92 0.97 -2.07
N LYS A 140 -15.26 0.90 -2.09
CA LYS A 140 -16.08 1.34 -3.23
C LYS A 140 -15.87 2.83 -3.55
N ASN A 141 -15.96 3.71 -2.54
CA ASN A 141 -15.78 5.14 -2.73
C ASN A 141 -14.39 5.48 -3.27
N VAL A 142 -13.35 4.77 -2.80
CA VAL A 142 -11.98 4.93 -3.32
C VAL A 142 -11.90 4.47 -4.78
N SER A 143 -12.49 3.33 -5.13
CA SER A 143 -12.49 2.83 -6.51
C SER A 143 -13.21 3.78 -7.46
N GLU A 144 -14.37 4.30 -7.08
CA GLU A 144 -15.14 5.24 -7.89
C GLU A 144 -14.35 6.54 -8.11
N PHE A 145 -13.74 7.08 -7.04
CA PHE A 145 -12.90 8.27 -7.14
C PHE A 145 -11.70 8.06 -8.08
N LEU A 146 -10.97 6.95 -7.95
CA LEU A 146 -9.83 6.66 -8.81
C LEU A 146 -10.23 6.46 -10.28
N GLN A 147 -11.37 5.81 -10.53
CA GLN A 147 -11.92 5.66 -11.89
C GLN A 147 -12.32 7.00 -12.50
N GLU A 148 -12.93 7.88 -11.72
CA GLU A 148 -13.29 9.23 -12.17
C GLU A 148 -12.04 10.05 -12.52
N VAL A 149 -11.03 10.06 -11.65
CA VAL A 149 -9.76 10.75 -11.90
C VAL A 149 -9.06 10.20 -13.14
N ALA A 150 -9.00 8.87 -13.28
CA ALA A 150 -8.42 8.22 -14.46
C ALA A 150 -9.17 8.63 -15.74
N GLY A 151 -10.50 8.63 -15.72
CA GLY A 151 -11.32 9.05 -16.87
C GLY A 151 -11.08 10.49 -17.28
N ARG A 152 -10.90 11.42 -16.32
CA ARG A 152 -10.60 12.84 -16.61
C ARG A 152 -9.20 13.04 -17.18
N LEU A 153 -8.22 12.25 -16.76
CA LEU A 153 -6.83 12.33 -17.22
C LEU A 153 -6.59 11.59 -18.55
N GLU A 154 -7.50 10.70 -18.95
CA GLU A 154 -7.38 9.90 -20.17
C GLU A 154 -7.10 10.69 -21.46
N PRO A 155 -7.80 11.81 -21.78
CA PRO A 155 -7.50 12.58 -22.99
C PRO A 155 -6.10 13.21 -22.96
N LEU A 156 -5.64 13.65 -21.78
CA LEU A 156 -4.28 14.17 -21.61
C LEU A 156 -3.24 13.07 -21.77
N ARG A 157 -3.47 11.91 -21.16
CA ARG A 157 -2.61 10.72 -21.28
C ARG A 157 -2.41 10.34 -22.74
N VAL A 158 -3.48 10.30 -23.54
CA VAL A 158 -3.40 9.95 -24.97
C VAL A 158 -2.56 10.99 -25.74
N ARG A 159 -2.81 12.29 -25.49
CA ARG A 159 -2.07 13.39 -26.14
C ARG A 159 -0.58 13.36 -25.80
N GLU A 160 -0.24 13.24 -24.51
CA GLU A 160 1.14 13.20 -24.04
C GLU A 160 1.87 11.95 -24.52
N LYS A 161 1.22 10.79 -24.45
CA LYS A 161 1.81 9.54 -24.95
C LYS A 161 2.06 9.59 -26.46
N ALA A 162 1.15 10.18 -27.24
CA ALA A 162 1.35 10.37 -28.68
C ALA A 162 2.56 11.27 -28.96
N ARG A 163 2.68 12.39 -28.23
CA ARG A 163 3.82 13.30 -28.35
C ARG A 163 5.14 12.63 -27.97
N LEU A 164 5.19 11.89 -26.85
CA LEU A 164 6.38 11.15 -26.43
C LEU A 164 6.77 10.07 -27.46
N LEU A 165 5.78 9.42 -28.07
CA LEU A 165 6.02 8.44 -29.12
C LEU A 165 6.59 9.10 -30.39
N GLU A 166 6.13 10.28 -30.75
CA GLU A 166 6.65 11.05 -31.88
C GLU A 166 8.09 11.49 -31.63
N LEU A 167 8.39 12.09 -30.48
CA LEU A 167 9.75 12.47 -30.07
C LEU A 167 10.70 11.26 -30.12
N LYS A 168 10.27 10.11 -29.60
CA LYS A 168 11.06 8.88 -29.66
C LYS A 168 11.34 8.42 -31.11
N LYS A 169 10.38 8.58 -32.02
CA LYS A 169 10.57 8.26 -33.46
C LYS A 169 11.51 9.24 -34.16
N GLU A 170 11.51 10.50 -33.76
CA GLU A 170 12.41 11.54 -34.28
C GLU A 170 13.85 11.29 -33.82
N GLU A 171 14.05 11.03 -32.51
CA GLU A 171 15.36 10.69 -31.95
C GLU A 171 15.98 9.51 -32.70
N VAL A 172 15.26 8.38 -32.80
CA VAL A 172 15.76 7.18 -33.51
C VAL A 172 16.08 7.46 -34.98
N ARG A 173 15.31 8.34 -35.66
CA ARG A 173 15.60 8.74 -37.04
C ARG A 173 16.84 9.62 -37.16
N CYS A 174 17.02 10.59 -36.26
CA CYS A 174 18.22 11.44 -36.23
C CYS A 174 19.49 10.62 -35.98
N PHE A 175 19.44 9.65 -35.06
CA PHE A 175 20.57 8.74 -34.80
C PHE A 175 20.95 7.91 -36.03
N LEU A 176 19.98 7.38 -36.79
CA LEU A 176 20.28 6.66 -38.03
C LEU A 176 20.97 7.53 -39.08
N ILE A 177 20.59 8.81 -39.19
CA ILE A 177 21.18 9.74 -40.18
C ILE A 177 22.61 10.12 -39.79
N VAL A 178 22.91 10.26 -38.49
CA VAL A 178 24.25 10.58 -37.99
C VAL A 178 25.21 9.39 -38.17
N LEU A 179 24.75 8.15 -37.92
CA LEU A 179 25.57 6.94 -38.10
C LEU A 179 25.88 6.60 -39.56
N ILE A 180 25.04 7.00 -40.52
CA ILE A 180 25.27 6.77 -41.97
C ILE A 180 26.22 7.83 -42.57
N LYS A 181 26.49 8.93 -41.86
CA LYS A 181 27.34 10.04 -42.31
C LYS A 181 28.74 10.08 -41.68
N VAL A 182 29.09 9.12 -40.83
CA VAL A 182 30.46 8.83 -40.34
C VAL A 182 31.00 7.64 -41.12
#